data_AF-A0A2K3JBD2-F1
#
_entry.id   AF-A0A2K3JBD2-F1
#
_cell.length_a   1.000
_cell.length_b   1.000
_cell.length_c   1.000
_cell.angle_alpha   90.00
_cell.angle_beta   90.00
_cell.angle_gamma   90.00
#
_symmetry.space_group_name_H-M   'P 1'
#
loop_
_entity.id
_entity.type
_entity.pdbx_description
1 polymer ?
#
loop_
_entity_poly.entity_id
_entity_poly.type
_entity_poly.pdbx_seq_one_letter_code
_entity_poly.pdbx_strand_id
1 'polypeptide(L)'
;MKKIIEGKIYNTENAKIIFEFIRKYNDPISCMPGYSHSTWEDAKYLKTLKGTFLYYCEKRKDLEIITEDDIKKIIGRLNPDKYIELFGELEEG
;
A
#
# COMPACT_ATOMS: atom_id res chain seq x y z
N MET A 1 -3.22 -14.26 4.81
CA MET A 1 -3.95 -14.34 3.50
C MET A 1 -2.95 -14.56 2.38
N LYS A 2 -3.15 -15.60 1.55
CA LYS A 2 -2.21 -16.00 0.48
C LYS A 2 -2.79 -15.56 -0.87
N LYS A 3 -2.07 -14.77 -1.66
CA LYS A 3 -2.45 -14.38 -3.02
C LYS A 3 -1.30 -14.70 -3.98
N ILE A 4 -1.62 -15.19 -5.17
CA ILE A 4 -0.63 -15.44 -6.23
C ILE A 4 -0.57 -14.18 -7.08
N ILE A 5 0.61 -13.58 -7.18
CA ILE A 5 0.86 -12.44 -8.08
C ILE A 5 2.08 -12.78 -8.92
N GLU A 6 1.95 -12.66 -10.24
CA GLU A 6 3.01 -13.02 -11.20
C GLU A 6 3.61 -14.42 -10.97
N GLY A 7 2.76 -15.41 -10.67
CA GLY A 7 3.18 -16.78 -10.41
C GLY A 7 3.92 -17.02 -9.08
N LYS A 8 4.07 -15.99 -8.23
CA LYS A 8 4.67 -16.09 -6.89
C LYS A 8 3.59 -16.01 -5.82
N ILE A 9 3.66 -16.90 -4.83
CA ILE A 9 2.75 -16.88 -3.69
C ILE A 9 3.24 -15.84 -2.68
N TYR A 10 2.47 -14.78 -2.50
CA TYR A 10 2.70 -13.79 -1.46
C TYR A 10 1.77 -14.08 -0.29
N ASN A 11 2.36 -14.35 0.88
CA ASN A 11 1.61 -14.49 2.11
C ASN A 11 1.74 -13.22 2.95
N THR A 12 0.61 -12.58 3.22
CA THR A 12 0.52 -11.40 4.10
C THR A 12 0.94 -11.71 5.55
N GLU A 13 0.93 -12.98 5.97
CA GLU A 13 1.38 -13.40 7.31
C GLU A 13 2.91 -13.32 7.48
N ASN A 14 3.66 -13.49 6.40
CA ASN A 14 5.13 -13.44 6.41
C ASN A 14 5.67 -12.06 5.98
N ALA A 15 4.79 -11.09 5.77
CA ALA A 15 5.17 -9.76 5.30
C ALA A 15 5.07 -8.77 6.45
N LYS A 16 6.10 -7.94 6.63
CA LYS A 16 6.14 -6.91 7.66
C LYS A 16 5.35 -5.69 7.16
N ILE A 17 4.40 -5.21 7.94
CA ILE A 17 3.74 -3.93 7.66
C ILE A 17 4.77 -2.81 7.86
N ILE A 18 5.00 -2.02 6.82
CA ILE A 18 5.91 -0.88 6.88
C ILE A 18 5.17 0.44 7.05
N PHE A 19 3.95 0.53 6.51
CA PHE A 19 3.20 1.77 6.52
C PHE A 19 1.71 1.48 6.40
N GLU A 20 0.90 2.15 7.22
CA GLU A 20 -0.55 2.08 7.20
C GLU A 20 -1.08 3.48 6.94
N PHE A 21 -2.05 3.57 6.03
CA PHE A 21 -2.65 4.82 5.63
C PHE A 21 -4.08 4.61 5.18
N ILE A 22 -4.84 5.70 5.11
CA ILE A 22 -6.22 5.66 4.67
C ILE A 22 -6.26 6.18 3.24
N ARG A 23 -6.74 5.36 2.31
CA ARG A 23 -6.94 5.77 0.91
C ARG A 23 -8.40 6.09 0.68
N LYS A 24 -8.65 7.24 0.05
CA LYS A 24 -9.98 7.60 -0.44
C LYS A 24 -10.22 6.89 -1.77
N TYR A 25 -11.29 6.11 -1.85
CA TYR A 25 -11.80 5.52 -3.08
C TYR A 25 -13.11 6.18 -3.48
N ASN A 26 -13.31 6.32 -4.79
CA ASN A 26 -14.57 6.78 -5.35
C ASN A 26 -15.16 5.64 -6.16
N ASP A 27 -16.10 4.90 -5.55
CA ASP A 27 -16.80 3.83 -6.25
C ASP A 27 -18.04 4.39 -6.93
N PRO A 28 -18.27 4.06 -8.21
CA PRO A 28 -19.48 4.49 -8.90
C PRO A 28 -20.70 3.82 -8.27
N ILE A 29 -21.75 4.61 -8.05
CA ILE A 29 -23.02 4.10 -7.51
C ILE A 29 -23.81 3.51 -8.67
N SER A 30 -23.95 2.17 -8.70
CA SER A 30 -24.64 1.46 -9.79
C SER A 30 -26.10 1.92 -10.00
N CYS A 31 -26.75 2.50 -8.98
CA CYS A 31 -28.12 2.99 -9.07
C CYS A 31 -28.24 4.49 -9.42
N MET A 32 -27.13 5.24 -9.51
CA MET A 32 -27.14 6.66 -9.87
C MET A 32 -25.95 6.97 -10.79
N PRO A 33 -26.11 6.86 -12.12
CA PRO A 33 -25.04 7.18 -13.06
C PRO A 33 -24.62 8.66 -12.91
N GLY A 34 -23.33 8.89 -12.69
CA GLY A 34 -22.76 10.23 -12.42
C GLY A 34 -22.51 10.53 -10.94
N TYR A 35 -23.01 9.71 -10.02
CA TYR A 35 -22.73 9.82 -8.60
C TYR A 35 -21.73 8.74 -8.15
N SER A 36 -20.76 9.15 -7.34
CA SER A 36 -19.74 8.26 -6.77
C SER A 36 -19.80 8.31 -5.26
N HIS A 37 -19.72 7.15 -4.61
CA HIS A 37 -19.58 7.05 -3.17
C HIS A 37 -18.10 7.16 -2.81
N SER A 38 -17.74 8.22 -2.09
CA SER A 38 -16.41 8.35 -1.50
C SER A 38 -16.33 7.49 -0.24
N THR A 39 -15.56 6.41 -0.28
CA THR A 39 -15.25 5.59 0.90
C THR A 39 -13.80 5.76 1.31
N TRP A 40 -13.55 5.79 2.61
CA TRP A 40 -12.22 5.76 3.19
C TRP A 40 -11.93 4.32 3.60
N GLU A 41 -10.84 3.77 3.09
CA GLU A 41 -10.46 2.38 3.34
C GLU A 41 -9.00 2.31 3.81
N ASP A 42 -8.76 1.48 4.82
CA ASP A 42 -7.44 1.22 5.35
C ASP A 42 -6.60 0.43 4.34
N ALA A 43 -5.47 1.03 4.00
CA ALA A 43 -4.50 0.51 3.07
C ALA A 43 -3.14 0.35 3.78
N LYS A 44 -2.44 -0.72 3.46
CA LYS A 44 -1.19 -1.10 4.09
C LYS A 44 -0.15 -1.37 3.03
N TYR A 45 1.05 -0.83 3.22
CA TYR A 45 2.23 -1.29 2.51
C TYR A 45 2.92 -2.35 3.37
N LEU A 46 3.21 -3.48 2.72
CA LEU A 46 3.91 -4.61 3.31
C LEU A 46 5.26 -4.76 2.62
N LYS A 47 6.29 -5.12 3.38
CA LYS A 47 7.59 -5.52 2.86
C LYS A 47 7.79 -7.01 3.11
N THR A 48 8.05 -7.75 2.05
CA THR A 48 8.40 -9.17 2.15
C THR A 48 9.86 -9.33 2.57
N LEU A 49 10.22 -10.51 3.09
CA LEU A 49 11.60 -10.87 3.44
C LEU A 49 12.59 -10.73 2.26
N LYS A 50 12.10 -10.82 1.02
CA LYS A 50 12.90 -10.65 -0.20
C LYS A 50 13.08 -9.19 -0.62
N GLY A 51 12.57 -8.24 0.17
CA GLY A 51 12.62 -6.81 -0.15
C GLY A 51 11.56 -6.34 -1.14
N THR A 52 10.66 -7.22 -1.61
CA THR A 52 9.53 -6.81 -2.45
C THR A 52 8.48 -6.10 -1.62
N PHE A 53 7.99 -4.98 -2.13
CA PHE A 53 6.91 -4.24 -1.50
C PHE A 53 5.56 -4.61 -2.12
N LEU A 54 4.55 -4.69 -1.26
CA LEU A 54 3.21 -5.07 -1.62
C LEU A 54 2.25 -4.02 -1.08
N TYR A 55 1.33 -3.62 -1.93
CA TYR A 55 0.14 -2.91 -1.51
C TYR A 55 -0.91 -3.92 -1.04
N TYR A 56 -1.57 -3.64 0.07
CA TYR A 56 -2.65 -4.46 0.59
C TYR A 56 -3.81 -3.59 1.06
N CYS A 57 -5.01 -3.89 0.58
CA CYS A 57 -6.25 -3.26 1.02
C CYS A 57 -7.19 -4.33 1.57
N GLU A 58 -7.51 -4.25 2.87
CA GLU A 58 -8.25 -5.31 3.57
C GLU A 58 -9.69 -5.43 3.07
N LYS A 59 -10.39 -4.29 2.95
CA LYS A 59 -11.79 -4.26 2.50
C LYS A 59 -11.97 -4.77 1.07
N ARG A 60 -11.04 -4.45 0.17
CA ARG A 60 -11.09 -4.95 -1.22
C ARG A 60 -10.44 -6.32 -1.39
N LYS A 61 -9.74 -6.82 -0.36
CA LYS A 61 -8.88 -8.01 -0.43
C LYS A 61 -7.89 -7.92 -1.59
N ASP A 62 -7.48 -6.70 -1.90
CA ASP A 62 -6.62 -6.44 -3.03
C ASP A 62 -5.16 -6.41 -2.61
N LEU A 63 -4.32 -6.96 -3.46
CA LEU A 63 -2.89 -7.10 -3.19
C LEU A 63 -2.18 -6.94 -4.52
N GLU A 64 -1.28 -5.96 -4.57
CA GLU A 64 -0.54 -5.56 -5.76
C GLU A 64 0.95 -5.43 -5.42
N ILE A 65 1.83 -5.69 -6.39
CA ILE A 65 3.26 -5.45 -6.22
C ILE A 65 3.54 -4.01 -6.62
N ILE A 66 4.25 -3.29 -5.75
CA ILE A 66 4.63 -1.90 -6.00
C ILE A 66 6.14 -1.77 -5.86
N THR A 67 6.74 -0.89 -6.66
CA THR A 67 8.17 -0.60 -6.61
C THR A 67 8.51 0.33 -5.44
N GLU A 68 9.76 0.27 -4.99
CA GLU A 68 10.23 1.12 -3.90
C GLU A 68 10.14 2.61 -4.24
N ASP A 69 10.42 3.00 -5.49
CA ASP A 69 10.35 4.39 -5.95
C ASP A 69 8.94 4.98 -5.81
N ASP A 70 7.92 4.19 -6.14
CA ASP A 70 6.52 4.62 -6.06
C ASP A 70 6.08 4.77 -4.60
N ILE A 71 6.50 3.84 -3.73
CA ILE A 71 6.28 3.93 -2.29
C ILE A 71 6.97 5.15 -1.69
N LYS A 72 8.22 5.42 -2.09
CA LYS A 72 8.96 6.60 -1.64
C LYS A 72 8.23 7.88 -1.98
N LYS A 73 7.73 8.01 -3.22
CA LYS A 73 6.91 9.16 -3.66
C LYS A 73 5.60 9.27 -2.87
N ILE A 74 4.90 8.16 -2.67
CA ILE A 74 3.60 8.14 -2.00
C ILE A 74 3.73 8.45 -0.51
N ILE A 75 4.64 7.77 0.20
CA ILE A 75 4.91 8.01 1.62
C ILE A 75 5.47 9.42 1.81
N GLY A 76 6.41 9.88 0.99
CA GLY A 76 6.93 11.24 1.06
C GLY A 76 5.86 12.31 0.90
N ARG A 77 4.84 12.07 0.07
CA ARG A 77 3.70 12.99 -0.10
C ARG A 77 2.66 12.90 1.01
N LEU A 78 2.40 11.71 1.54
CA LEU A 78 1.39 11.47 2.58
C LEU A 78 1.89 11.82 3.98
N ASN A 79 3.12 11.41 4.29
CA ASN A 79 3.71 11.57 5.60
C ASN A 79 5.26 11.61 5.48
N PRO A 80 5.85 12.80 5.28
CA PRO A 80 7.30 12.95 5.15
C PRO A 80 8.06 12.56 6.43
N ASP A 81 7.43 12.59 7.59
CA ASP A 81 8.04 12.22 8.88
C ASP A 81 8.32 10.71 8.93
N LYS A 82 7.29 9.90 8.62
CA LYS A 82 7.44 8.43 8.48
C LYS A 82 8.34 8.04 7.31
N TYR A 83 8.42 8.86 6.26
CA TYR A 83 9.36 8.65 5.17
C TYR A 83 10.81 8.72 5.69
N ILE A 84 11.12 9.73 6.51
CA ILE A 84 12.44 9.90 7.12
C ILE A 84 12.72 8.77 8.12
N GLU A 85 11.73 8.29 8.89
CA GLU A 85 11.96 7.12 9.77
C GLU A 85 12.21 5.81 9.00
N LEU A 86 11.57 5.62 7.85
CA LEU A 86 11.65 4.37 7.07
C LEU A 86 12.79 4.34 6.05
N PHE A 87 13.16 5.50 5.51
CA PHE A 87 14.14 5.66 4.43
C PHE A 87 15.23 6.70 4.72
N GLY A 88 15.13 7.45 5.82
CA GLY A 88 16.09 8.46 6.23
C GLY A 88 17.29 7.89 6.99
N GLU A 89 17.92 6.85 6.46
CA GLU A 89 19.37 6.75 6.57
C GLU A 89 19.96 7.59 5.42
N LEU A 90 19.93 8.92 5.59
CA LEU A 90 20.79 9.80 4.82
C LEU A 90 22.11 9.89 5.60
N GLU A 91 23.10 9.16 5.11
CA GLU A 91 24.55 9.37 5.22
C GLU A 91 25.05 10.15 6.44
N GLU A 92 25.76 9.46 7.34
CA GLU A 92 26.88 10.07 8.08
C GLU A 92 27.85 10.69 7.06
N GLY A 93 27.88 12.02 6.99
CA GLY A 93 28.83 12.81 6.20
C GLY A 93 29.23 14.08 6.94
#